data_AF-A0AAW0JB37-F1
#
_entry.id   AF-A0AAW0JB37-F1
#
_cell.length_a   1.000
_cell.length_b   1.000
_cell.length_c   1.000
_cell.angle_alpha   90.00
_cell.angle_beta   90.00
_cell.angle_gamma   90.00
#
_symmetry.space_group_name_H-M   'P 1'
#
loop_
_entity.id
_entity.type
_entity.pdbx_description
1 polymer ?
#
loop_
_entity_poly.entity_id
_entity_poly.type
_entity_poly.pdbx_seq_one_letter_code
_entity_poly.pdbx_strand_id
1 'polypeptide(L)'
;MGVGSLGRTTKCEVHHTVNESDNSLGTGDKFPVMRFKPYMDRDMFVVEKEQYLASLCEVHDSLDPWYFWMIILKNGNFDKNTTLCPENGKNVSKIITKRNFPCFSGGCMNQPLEYHNYRRLVSSGDQIESLTGGFYGTYDLDADLSKGVGNKSYFSVTWQKNLSTGSWVFSQRLTTSSKYPWLMLYLRADAIEGFNGGYHYSGCGIIRKVYSLSSLVSC
;
A
#
# COMPACT_ATOMS: atom_id res chain seq x y z
N MET A 1 -26.09 -21.27 20.85
CA MET A 1 -27.29 -21.63 20.07
C MET A 1 -28.44 -20.70 20.43
N GLY A 2 -28.76 -19.74 19.57
CA GLY A 2 -30.07 -19.11 19.49
C GLY A 2 -30.69 -19.58 18.18
N VAL A 3 -31.83 -20.28 18.25
CA VAL A 3 -32.45 -20.97 17.10
C VAL A 3 -33.24 -19.96 16.28
N GLY A 4 -32.70 -19.56 15.13
CA GLY A 4 -33.45 -18.97 14.02
C GLY A 4 -33.79 -20.06 13.01
N SER A 5 -35.08 -20.20 12.70
CA SER A 5 -35.62 -21.22 11.79
C SER A 5 -35.23 -20.94 10.33
N LEU A 6 -34.03 -21.37 9.94
CA LEU A 6 -33.58 -21.79 8.59
C LEU A 6 -32.06 -21.93 8.68
N GLY A 7 -31.59 -23.17 8.81
CA GLY A 7 -30.17 -23.53 8.95
C GLY A 7 -29.34 -23.20 7.70
N ARG A 8 -29.12 -21.91 7.45
CA ARG A 8 -28.21 -21.41 6.43
C ARG A 8 -27.04 -20.76 7.15
N THR A 9 -25.96 -21.52 7.31
CA THR A 9 -24.66 -20.94 7.65
C THR A 9 -24.31 -19.94 6.56
N THR A 10 -24.41 -18.64 6.85
CA THR A 10 -23.96 -17.57 5.96
C THR A 10 -22.44 -17.66 5.85
N LYS A 11 -21.96 -18.18 4.72
CA LYS A 11 -20.53 -18.28 4.44
C LYS A 11 -20.06 -16.89 4.02
N CYS A 12 -19.30 -16.25 4.89
CA CYS A 12 -18.71 -14.96 4.57
C CYS A 12 -17.42 -15.11 3.76
N GLU A 13 -17.25 -14.30 2.73
CA GLU A 13 -16.08 -14.31 1.85
C GLU A 13 -15.45 -12.92 1.74
N VAL A 14 -14.11 -12.87 1.71
CA VAL A 14 -13.34 -11.64 1.54
C VAL A 14 -13.13 -11.38 0.06
N HIS A 15 -13.48 -10.17 -0.40
CA HIS A 15 -13.26 -9.77 -1.78
C HIS A 15 -11.87 -9.14 -1.95
N HIS A 16 -11.03 -9.78 -2.76
CA HIS A 16 -9.74 -9.25 -3.19
C HIS A 16 -9.89 -8.63 -4.58
N THR A 17 -9.93 -7.31 -4.67
CA THR A 17 -10.16 -6.59 -5.93
C THR A 17 -8.90 -6.43 -6.78
N VAL A 18 -7.72 -6.53 -6.18
CA VAL A 18 -6.41 -6.49 -6.84
C VAL A 18 -5.84 -7.91 -6.88
N ASN A 19 -5.44 -8.35 -8.07
CA ASN A 19 -4.86 -9.69 -8.30
C ASN A 19 -3.35 -9.63 -8.58
N GLU A 20 -2.72 -10.79 -8.76
CA GLU A 20 -1.28 -10.88 -9.03
C GLU A 20 -0.87 -10.22 -10.36
N SER A 21 -1.72 -10.28 -11.39
CA SER A 21 -1.42 -9.65 -12.68
C SER A 21 -1.40 -8.12 -12.56
N ASP A 22 -2.34 -7.54 -11.81
CA ASP A 22 -2.38 -6.10 -11.52
C ASP A 22 -1.12 -5.66 -10.75
N ASN A 23 -0.72 -6.46 -9.75
CA ASN A 23 0.49 -6.24 -8.96
C ASN A 23 1.75 -6.34 -9.82
N SER A 24 1.78 -7.25 -10.80
CA SER A 24 2.95 -7.52 -11.65
C SER A 24 3.22 -6.45 -12.72
N LEU A 25 2.26 -5.55 -13.00
CA LEU A 25 2.40 -4.52 -14.04
C LEU A 25 3.67 -3.68 -13.84
N GLY A 26 4.56 -3.71 -14.83
CA GLY A 26 5.79 -2.94 -14.91
C GLY A 26 5.72 -1.81 -15.93
N THR A 27 6.73 -0.93 -15.91
CA THR A 27 6.79 0.23 -16.82
C THR A 27 6.62 -0.17 -18.28
N GLY A 28 5.68 0.47 -18.97
CA GLY A 28 5.33 0.19 -20.37
C GLY A 28 4.29 -0.92 -20.58
N ASP A 29 3.92 -1.66 -19.53
CA ASP A 29 2.87 -2.68 -19.63
C ASP A 29 1.50 -2.04 -19.86
N LYS A 30 0.67 -2.72 -20.65
CA LYS A 30 -0.70 -2.29 -20.92
C LYS A 30 -1.61 -2.60 -19.73
N PHE A 31 -2.29 -1.58 -19.24
CA PHE A 31 -3.35 -1.75 -18.24
C PHE A 31 -4.54 -2.53 -18.84
N PRO A 32 -5.22 -3.38 -18.03
CA PRO A 32 -6.44 -4.07 -18.46
C PRO A 32 -7.60 -3.13 -18.86
N VAL A 33 -7.54 -1.86 -18.43
CA VAL A 33 -8.58 -0.85 -18.70
C VAL A 33 -7.99 0.27 -19.55
N MET A 34 -8.64 0.58 -20.68
CA MET A 34 -8.15 1.54 -21.69
C MET A 34 -7.97 2.98 -21.19
N ARG A 35 -8.59 3.34 -20.05
CA ARG A 35 -8.49 4.71 -19.51
C ARG A 35 -7.10 5.06 -18.99
N PHE A 36 -6.28 4.05 -18.65
CA PHE A 36 -4.94 4.24 -18.10
C PHE A 36 -3.86 4.08 -19.18
N LYS A 37 -2.82 4.91 -19.12
CA LYS A 37 -1.79 4.99 -20.15
C LYS A 37 -0.52 4.21 -19.79
N PRO A 38 -0.02 3.32 -20.68
CA PRO A 38 1.19 2.55 -20.45
C PRO A 38 2.44 3.40 -20.69
N TYR A 39 2.73 4.35 -19.79
CA TYR A 39 3.90 5.21 -19.92
C TYR A 39 5.20 4.41 -19.89
N MET A 40 6.12 4.74 -20.81
CA MET A 40 7.49 4.23 -20.82
C MET A 40 8.38 4.97 -19.80
N ASP A 41 7.97 6.18 -19.41
CA ASP A 41 8.60 6.92 -18.32
C ASP A 41 8.19 6.30 -16.99
N ARG A 42 9.18 5.95 -16.16
CA ARG A 42 8.96 5.22 -14.90
C ARG A 42 8.19 6.06 -13.89
N ASP A 43 8.47 7.35 -13.79
CA ASP A 43 7.85 8.23 -12.81
C ASP A 43 6.38 8.44 -13.17
N MET A 44 6.08 8.66 -14.46
CA MET A 44 4.71 8.74 -14.96
C MET A 44 3.95 7.42 -14.82
N PHE A 45 4.60 6.29 -15.06
CA PHE A 45 3.96 4.98 -14.95
C PHE A 45 3.55 4.65 -13.50
N VAL A 46 4.39 4.97 -12.52
CA VAL A 46 4.08 4.72 -11.10
C VAL A 46 2.84 5.50 -10.67
N VAL A 47 2.72 6.76 -11.10
CA VAL A 47 1.52 7.59 -10.85
C VAL A 47 0.28 6.95 -11.47
N GLU A 48 0.37 6.54 -12.72
CA GLU A 48 -0.76 5.92 -13.44
C GLU A 48 -1.17 4.58 -12.79
N LYS A 49 -0.19 3.77 -12.36
CA LYS A 49 -0.45 2.51 -11.67
C LYS A 49 -1.11 2.73 -10.30
N GLU A 50 -0.72 3.75 -9.53
CA GLU A 50 -1.39 4.12 -8.28
C GLU A 50 -2.87 4.42 -8.53
N GLN A 51 -3.18 5.25 -9.54
CA GLN A 51 -4.56 5.58 -9.90
C GLN A 51 -5.35 4.37 -10.41
N TYR A 52 -4.71 3.49 -11.19
CA TYR A 52 -5.32 2.24 -11.63
C TYR A 52 -5.71 1.35 -10.45
N LEU A 53 -4.79 1.06 -9.53
CA LEU A 53 -5.04 0.22 -8.37
C LEU A 53 -6.09 0.84 -7.44
N ALA A 54 -6.04 2.16 -7.24
CA ALA A 54 -7.05 2.88 -6.48
C ALA A 54 -8.45 2.66 -7.08
N SER A 55 -8.56 2.74 -8.41
CA SER A 55 -9.82 2.59 -9.12
C SER A 55 -10.44 1.18 -9.07
N LEU A 56 -9.63 0.15 -8.81
CA LEU A 56 -10.13 -1.21 -8.53
C LEU A 56 -10.69 -1.33 -7.11
N CYS A 57 -10.22 -0.49 -6.20
CA CYS A 57 -10.59 -0.49 -4.78
C CYS A 57 -11.65 0.57 -4.43
N GLU A 58 -12.10 1.34 -5.43
CA GLU A 58 -13.06 2.42 -5.29
C GLU A 58 -14.44 1.88 -4.91
N VAL A 59 -14.94 2.28 -3.75
CA VAL A 59 -16.31 1.93 -3.33
C VAL A 59 -17.24 3.07 -3.74
N HIS A 60 -18.15 2.76 -4.65
CA HIS A 60 -19.20 3.67 -5.09
C HIS A 60 -20.29 3.71 -4.02
N ASP A 61 -20.27 4.73 -3.16
CA ASP A 61 -21.34 5.08 -2.22
C ASP A 61 -21.92 6.46 -2.59
N SER A 62 -23.09 6.82 -2.05
CA SER A 62 -23.80 8.03 -2.49
C SER A 62 -22.95 9.31 -2.39
N LEU A 63 -22.96 10.07 -3.49
CA LEU A 63 -22.31 11.37 -3.77
C LEU A 63 -20.77 11.42 -3.76
N ASP A 64 -20.07 10.64 -2.93
CA ASP A 64 -18.59 10.69 -2.87
C ASP A 64 -17.95 9.28 -2.88
N PRO A 65 -17.19 8.91 -3.93
CA PRO A 65 -16.41 7.67 -3.91
C PRO A 65 -15.34 7.75 -2.81
N TRP A 66 -15.11 6.65 -2.11
CA TRP A 66 -14.08 6.57 -1.09
C TRP A 66 -13.15 5.38 -1.33
N TYR A 67 -11.89 5.59 -0.94
CA TYR A 67 -10.80 4.63 -1.08
C TYR A 67 -10.40 4.11 0.29
N PHE A 68 -9.60 3.04 0.33
CA PHE A 68 -8.95 2.61 1.56
C PHE A 68 -7.72 3.48 1.86
N TRP A 69 -7.16 3.28 3.04
CA TRP A 69 -5.86 3.79 3.43
C TRP A 69 -4.75 3.24 2.51
N MET A 70 -3.66 3.99 2.39
CA MET A 70 -2.44 3.56 1.72
C MET A 70 -1.31 3.40 2.72
N ILE A 71 -0.43 2.44 2.47
CA ILE A 71 0.85 2.38 3.15
C ILE A 71 1.94 2.66 2.12
N ILE A 72 2.81 3.60 2.46
CA ILE A 72 3.90 4.05 1.58
C ILE A 72 5.21 3.73 2.27
N LEU A 73 6.05 2.95 1.60
CA LEU A 73 7.41 2.66 2.02
C LEU A 73 8.39 3.43 1.14
N LYS A 74 9.26 4.22 1.76
CA LYS A 74 10.28 5.00 1.07
C LYS A 74 11.68 4.60 1.54
N ASN A 75 12.57 4.34 0.59
CA ASN A 75 14.00 4.30 0.82
C ASN A 75 14.58 5.69 0.52
N GLY A 76 15.07 6.35 1.57
CA GLY A 76 15.58 7.72 1.52
C GLY A 76 17.06 7.77 1.16
N ASN A 77 17.43 7.37 -0.05
CA ASN A 77 18.67 7.86 -0.62
C ASN A 77 18.41 9.24 -1.24
N PHE A 78 19.19 10.23 -0.83
CA PHE A 78 19.13 11.58 -1.39
C PHE A 78 19.54 11.51 -2.87
N ASP A 79 18.58 11.64 -3.77
CA ASP A 79 18.90 11.77 -5.18
C ASP A 79 19.68 13.09 -5.39
N LYS A 80 20.88 12.98 -5.96
CA LYS A 80 21.78 14.14 -6.14
C LYS A 80 21.25 15.14 -7.17
N ASN A 81 20.23 14.71 -7.92
CA ASN A 81 19.50 15.47 -8.91
C ASN A 81 18.07 15.77 -8.45
N THR A 82 17.75 15.66 -7.15
CA THR A 82 16.40 15.99 -6.67
C THR A 82 16.12 17.47 -6.87
N THR A 83 14.87 17.75 -7.15
CA THR A 83 14.30 19.08 -7.04
C THR A 83 14.05 19.37 -5.55
N LEU A 84 14.07 20.63 -5.10
CA LEU A 84 13.48 20.97 -3.79
C LEU A 84 12.05 20.46 -3.78
N CYS A 85 11.52 20.03 -2.63
CA CYS A 85 10.11 19.65 -2.48
C CYS A 85 9.26 20.72 -3.20
N PRO A 86 8.67 20.38 -4.36
CA PRO A 86 7.96 21.36 -5.13
C PRO A 86 6.78 21.88 -4.34
N GLU A 87 6.42 23.14 -4.53
CA GLU A 87 5.07 23.56 -4.17
C GLU A 87 4.10 22.65 -4.93
N ASN A 88 3.04 22.21 -4.25
CA ASN A 88 2.02 21.32 -4.79
C ASN A 88 1.68 21.61 -6.26
N GLY A 89 1.99 20.65 -7.15
CA GLY A 89 1.71 20.72 -8.59
C GLY A 89 2.70 21.56 -9.43
N LYS A 90 3.77 22.13 -8.85
CA LYS A 90 4.76 22.95 -9.57
C LYS A 90 6.11 22.27 -9.64
N ASN A 91 6.54 21.84 -10.83
CA ASN A 91 7.89 21.30 -11.00
C ASN A 91 8.97 22.34 -10.65
N VAL A 92 9.94 21.96 -9.82
CA VAL A 92 11.13 22.77 -9.51
C VAL A 92 12.31 22.25 -10.34
N SER A 93 13.31 23.08 -10.60
CA SER A 93 14.55 22.65 -11.26
C SER A 93 15.40 21.77 -10.34
N LYS A 94 16.19 20.86 -10.94
CA LYS A 94 17.05 19.93 -10.22
C LYS A 94 18.16 20.69 -9.49
N ILE A 95 18.36 20.42 -8.20
CA ILE A 95 19.53 20.90 -7.47
C ILE A 95 20.62 19.84 -7.60
N ILE A 96 21.72 20.20 -8.25
CA ILE A 96 22.90 19.32 -8.32
C ILE A 96 23.75 19.57 -7.08
N THR A 97 23.76 18.62 -6.15
CA THR A 97 24.61 18.71 -4.95
C THR A 97 25.91 17.91 -5.11
N LYS A 98 27.01 18.38 -4.49
CA LYS A 98 28.27 17.63 -4.39
C LYS A 98 28.23 16.54 -3.30
N ARG A 99 27.11 16.36 -2.60
CA ARG A 99 26.99 15.39 -1.51
C ARG A 99 27.00 13.98 -2.10
N ASN A 100 27.87 13.13 -1.57
CA ASN A 100 27.94 11.73 -1.95
C ASN A 100 27.21 10.89 -0.91
N PHE A 101 26.06 10.33 -1.30
CA PHE A 101 25.43 9.26 -0.54
C PHE A 101 26.05 7.93 -0.93
N PRO A 102 26.31 7.04 0.04
CA PRO A 102 26.84 5.72 -0.25
C PRO A 102 25.80 4.96 -1.07
N CYS A 103 26.16 4.73 -2.33
CA CYS A 103 25.40 3.90 -3.24
C CYS A 103 26.06 2.52 -3.22
N PHE A 104 25.48 1.60 -2.45
CA PHE A 104 26.14 0.35 -2.07
C PHE A 104 26.22 -0.69 -3.20
N SER A 105 25.59 -0.44 -4.36
CA SER A 105 25.66 -1.27 -5.58
C SER A 105 25.05 -0.55 -6.80
N GLY A 106 25.05 -1.16 -7.99
CA GLY A 106 24.16 -0.72 -9.07
C GLY A 106 22.70 -0.83 -8.62
N GLY A 107 21.91 0.26 -8.73
CA GLY A 107 20.48 0.24 -8.38
C GLY A 107 20.10 0.78 -7.00
N CYS A 108 20.75 1.84 -6.50
CA CYS A 108 20.55 2.43 -5.17
C CYS A 108 19.14 2.96 -4.81
N MET A 109 18.18 2.81 -5.71
CA MET A 109 16.77 3.12 -5.57
C MET A 109 15.95 1.94 -6.13
N ASN A 110 16.18 0.74 -5.60
CA ASN A 110 15.40 -0.45 -5.92
C ASN A 110 14.09 -0.49 -5.14
N GLN A 111 13.11 -1.22 -5.65
CA GLN A 111 11.93 -1.61 -4.89
C GLN A 111 12.31 -2.74 -3.91
N PRO A 112 11.63 -2.84 -2.76
CA PRO A 112 11.85 -3.93 -1.81
C PRO A 112 11.29 -5.25 -2.35
N LEU A 113 11.71 -6.36 -1.75
CA LEU A 113 10.92 -7.58 -1.77
C LEU A 113 9.73 -7.38 -0.83
N GLU A 114 8.51 -7.59 -1.33
CA GLU A 114 7.27 -7.50 -0.56
C GLU A 114 6.54 -8.84 -0.59
N TYR A 115 6.04 -9.25 0.58
CA TYR A 115 5.30 -10.48 0.79
C TYR A 115 3.95 -10.15 1.41
N HIS A 116 2.88 -10.63 0.79
CA HIS A 116 1.52 -10.39 1.23
C HIS A 116 1.05 -11.46 2.22
N ASN A 117 0.60 -11.01 3.39
CA ASN A 117 -0.29 -11.78 4.24
C ASN A 117 -1.72 -11.40 3.86
N TYR A 118 -2.26 -12.09 2.86
CA TYR A 118 -3.60 -11.81 2.33
C TYR A 118 -4.66 -11.77 3.42
N ARG A 119 -5.64 -10.89 3.21
CA ARG A 119 -6.71 -10.65 4.16
C ARG A 119 -7.51 -11.93 4.42
N ARG A 120 -7.84 -12.17 5.68
CA ARG A 120 -8.67 -13.30 6.11
C ARG A 120 -9.62 -12.90 7.22
N LEU A 121 -10.76 -13.57 7.27
CA LEU A 121 -11.69 -13.47 8.39
C LEU A 121 -11.13 -14.26 9.58
N VAL A 122 -11.28 -13.68 10.77
CA VAL A 122 -10.98 -14.31 12.04
C VAL A 122 -12.30 -14.47 12.79
N SER A 123 -12.64 -15.72 13.07
CA SER A 123 -13.83 -16.10 13.80
C SER A 123 -13.49 -16.51 15.23
N SER A 124 -14.36 -16.14 16.16
CA SER A 124 -14.35 -16.62 17.54
C SER A 124 -15.67 -17.36 17.76
N GLY A 125 -15.59 -18.70 17.81
CA GLY A 125 -16.78 -19.56 17.74
C GLY A 125 -17.55 -19.37 16.43
N ASP A 126 -18.86 -19.22 16.52
CA ASP A 126 -19.77 -19.07 15.36
C ASP A 126 -19.84 -17.62 14.83
N GLN A 127 -19.14 -16.66 15.44
CA GLN A 127 -19.18 -15.25 15.06
C GLN A 127 -17.88 -14.81 14.41
N ILE A 128 -18.01 -14.08 13.30
CA ILE A 128 -16.88 -13.45 12.63
C ILE A 128 -16.63 -12.11 13.33
N GLU A 129 -15.49 -12.00 13.99
CA GLU A 129 -15.18 -10.83 14.82
C GLU A 129 -14.33 -9.80 14.09
N SER A 130 -13.40 -10.25 13.24
CA SER A 130 -12.46 -9.33 12.60
C SER A 130 -11.95 -9.76 11.24
N LEU A 131 -11.49 -8.77 10.47
CA LEU A 131 -10.76 -8.95 9.22
C LEU A 131 -9.31 -8.55 9.46
N THR A 132 -8.37 -9.47 9.28
CA THR A 132 -6.94 -9.21 9.44
C THR A 132 -6.21 -9.34 8.12
N GLY A 133 -5.11 -8.62 7.95
CA GLY A 133 -4.18 -8.79 6.85
C GLY A 133 -2.86 -8.09 7.16
N GLY A 134 -1.90 -8.23 6.27
CA GLY A 134 -0.63 -7.55 6.41
C GLY A 134 0.25 -7.69 5.20
N PHE A 135 1.40 -7.07 5.27
CA PHE A 135 2.53 -7.37 4.41
C PHE A 135 3.82 -7.18 5.20
N TYR A 136 4.88 -7.79 4.70
CA TYR A 136 6.22 -7.62 5.23
C TYR A 136 7.23 -7.76 4.11
N GLY A 137 8.46 -7.33 4.36
CA GLY A 137 9.46 -7.34 3.32
C GLY A 137 10.79 -6.76 3.74
N THR A 138 11.66 -6.62 2.76
CA THR A 138 13.04 -6.16 2.95
C THR A 138 13.55 -5.48 1.69
N TYR A 139 14.40 -4.45 1.84
CA TYR A 139 15.15 -3.88 0.73
C TYR A 139 16.43 -4.67 0.42
N ASP A 140 16.90 -5.50 1.36
CA ASP A 140 18.02 -6.40 1.15
C ASP A 140 17.56 -7.57 0.27
N LEU A 141 17.63 -7.40 -1.06
CA LEU A 141 17.14 -8.37 -2.06
C LEU A 141 17.80 -9.76 -1.97
N ASP A 142 18.97 -9.82 -1.34
CA ASP A 142 19.75 -11.04 -1.06
C ASP A 142 19.42 -11.67 0.30
N ALA A 143 18.48 -11.11 1.06
CA ALA A 143 18.13 -11.59 2.39
C ALA A 143 17.20 -12.80 2.35
N ASP A 144 17.52 -13.79 3.18
CA ASP A 144 16.67 -14.94 3.45
C ASP A 144 15.93 -14.73 4.78
N LEU A 145 14.71 -14.17 4.69
CA LEU A 145 13.90 -13.84 5.86
C LEU A 145 13.48 -15.07 6.68
N SER A 146 13.56 -16.29 6.12
CA SER A 146 13.25 -17.53 6.85
C SER A 146 14.24 -17.81 7.98
N LYS A 147 15.46 -17.27 7.89
CA LYS A 147 16.52 -17.40 8.90
C LYS A 147 16.48 -16.28 9.95
N GLY A 148 15.44 -15.43 9.89
CA GLY A 148 15.28 -14.26 10.74
C GLY A 148 15.82 -12.97 10.11
N VAL A 149 15.43 -11.84 10.71
CA VAL A 149 15.73 -10.50 10.18
C VAL A 149 17.19 -10.10 10.41
N GLY A 150 17.77 -10.43 11.57
CA GLY A 150 19.16 -10.09 11.90
C GLY A 150 19.48 -8.60 11.73
N ASN A 151 20.50 -8.29 10.93
CA ASN A 151 20.96 -6.94 10.60
C ASN A 151 20.46 -6.44 9.23
N LYS A 152 19.42 -7.07 8.68
CA LYS A 152 18.82 -6.71 7.40
C LYS A 152 17.74 -5.66 7.58
N SER A 153 17.45 -4.93 6.51
CA SER A 153 16.29 -4.05 6.48
C SER A 153 15.05 -4.90 6.55
N TYR A 154 14.06 -4.44 7.29
CA TYR A 154 12.79 -5.15 7.40
C TYR A 154 11.68 -4.18 7.71
N PHE A 155 10.56 -4.38 7.03
CA PHE A 155 9.30 -3.74 7.36
C PHE A 155 8.22 -4.79 7.52
N SER A 156 7.25 -4.50 8.38
CA SER A 156 6.00 -5.23 8.41
C SER A 156 4.89 -4.29 8.82
N VAL A 157 3.75 -4.40 8.14
CA VAL A 157 2.51 -3.77 8.59
C VAL A 157 1.43 -4.82 8.66
N THR A 158 0.76 -4.88 9.80
CA THR A 158 -0.42 -5.71 10.01
C THR A 158 -1.58 -4.81 10.37
N TRP A 159 -2.76 -5.14 9.87
CA TRP A 159 -3.99 -4.46 10.22
C TRP A 159 -5.06 -5.45 10.67
N GLN A 160 -5.93 -4.96 11.53
CA GLN A 160 -7.13 -5.66 11.97
C GLN A 160 -8.30 -4.68 11.97
N LYS A 161 -9.37 -5.04 11.27
CA LYS A 161 -10.65 -4.35 11.32
C LYS A 161 -11.58 -5.13 12.23
N ASN A 162 -12.05 -4.52 13.30
CA ASN A 162 -13.15 -5.06 14.08
C ASN A 162 -14.44 -4.87 13.27
N LEU A 163 -15.16 -5.95 12.98
CA LEU A 163 -16.35 -5.89 12.13
C LEU A 163 -17.59 -5.34 12.86
N SER A 164 -17.66 -5.47 14.18
CA SER A 164 -18.79 -4.97 14.97
C SER A 164 -18.69 -3.46 15.22
N THR A 165 -17.49 -2.94 15.48
CA THR A 165 -17.28 -1.51 15.74
C THR A 165 -16.85 -0.73 14.50
N GLY A 166 -16.38 -1.41 13.45
CA GLY A 166 -15.77 -0.80 12.26
C GLY A 166 -14.38 -0.22 12.50
N SER A 167 -13.81 -0.35 13.70
CA SER A 167 -12.52 0.23 14.07
C SER A 167 -11.35 -0.52 13.43
N TRP A 168 -10.27 0.22 13.14
CA TRP A 168 -9.03 -0.32 12.60
C TRP A 168 -7.90 -0.22 13.61
N VAL A 169 -7.08 -1.27 13.70
CA VAL A 169 -5.81 -1.28 14.43
C VAL A 169 -4.72 -1.57 13.42
N PHE A 170 -3.69 -0.72 13.40
CA PHE A 170 -2.48 -0.91 12.60
C PHE A 170 -1.30 -1.15 13.53
N SER A 171 -0.48 -2.14 13.19
CA SER A 171 0.79 -2.38 13.87
C SER A 171 1.88 -2.40 12.83
N GLN A 172 2.95 -1.67 13.09
CA GLN A 172 4.05 -1.50 12.15
C GLN A 172 5.39 -1.78 12.82
N ARG A 173 6.31 -2.33 12.03
CA ARG A 173 7.72 -2.48 12.38
C ARG A 173 8.55 -1.99 11.21
N LEU A 174 9.59 -1.24 11.50
CA LEU A 174 10.57 -0.80 10.53
C LEU A 174 11.96 -0.91 11.14
N THR A 175 12.88 -1.50 10.40
CA THR A 175 14.29 -1.65 10.76
C THR A 175 15.15 -1.41 9.54
N THR A 176 16.30 -0.78 9.75
CA THR A 176 17.25 -0.42 8.70
C THR A 176 18.38 -1.45 8.63
N SER A 177 19.16 -1.41 7.55
CA SER A 177 20.44 -2.12 7.44
C SER A 177 21.55 -1.16 7.10
N SER A 178 22.80 -1.64 7.14
CA SER A 178 23.93 -0.84 6.65
C SER A 178 23.79 -0.44 5.18
N LYS A 179 23.11 -1.27 4.35
CA LYS A 179 22.81 -0.96 2.94
C LYS A 179 21.63 0.03 2.79
N TYR A 180 20.68 -0.02 3.72
CA TYR A 180 19.46 0.80 3.70
C TYR A 180 19.30 1.53 5.04
N PRO A 181 20.15 2.54 5.32
CA PRO A 181 20.15 3.24 6.62
C PRO A 181 18.99 4.23 6.78
N TRP A 182 18.29 4.57 5.70
CA TRP A 182 17.20 5.55 5.68
C TRP A 182 15.94 4.93 5.09
N LEU A 183 15.05 4.46 5.95
CA LEU A 183 13.75 3.95 5.54
C LEU A 183 12.66 4.74 6.23
N MET A 184 11.54 4.95 5.55
CA MET A 184 10.37 5.62 6.07
C MET A 184 9.12 4.84 5.69
N LEU A 185 8.23 4.65 6.65
CA LEU A 185 6.97 3.94 6.49
C LEU A 185 5.83 4.87 6.90
N TYR A 186 4.91 5.14 5.99
CA TYR A 186 3.79 6.04 6.17
C TYR A 186 2.47 5.31 6.01
N LEU A 187 1.50 5.65 6.85
CA LEU A 187 0.09 5.33 6.65
C LEU A 187 -0.63 6.62 6.23
N ARG A 188 -1.26 6.63 5.06
CA ARG A 188 -2.08 7.74 4.55
C ARG A 188 -3.55 7.34 4.58
N ALA A 189 -4.40 8.19 5.16
CA ALA A 189 -5.78 7.85 5.45
C ALA A 189 -6.77 9.03 5.33
N ASP A 190 -6.32 10.21 4.91
CA ASP A 190 -7.01 11.48 5.13
C ASP A 190 -7.30 12.30 3.86
N ALA A 191 -7.09 11.77 2.64
CA ALA A 191 -7.33 12.51 1.39
C ALA A 191 -7.74 11.63 0.20
N ILE A 192 -8.88 11.89 -0.45
CA ILE A 192 -9.31 11.17 -1.68
C ILE A 192 -8.44 11.53 -2.88
N GLU A 193 -7.90 12.73 -2.88
CA GLU A 193 -7.07 13.30 -3.93
C GLU A 193 -6.07 14.29 -3.31
N GLY A 194 -5.06 14.68 -4.08
CA GLY A 194 -4.09 15.69 -3.68
C GLY A 194 -2.67 15.16 -3.50
N PHE A 195 -1.76 16.10 -3.26
CA PHE A 195 -0.31 15.88 -3.34
C PHE A 195 0.26 15.17 -2.11
N ASN A 196 1.33 14.40 -2.34
CA ASN A 196 1.98 13.56 -1.34
C ASN A 196 3.32 14.16 -0.89
N GLY A 197 3.33 15.08 0.08
CA GLY A 197 4.51 15.59 0.81
C GLY A 197 5.90 15.22 0.23
N GLY A 198 6.26 15.84 -0.90
CA GLY A 198 7.47 15.54 -1.68
C GLY A 198 7.25 14.93 -3.07
N TYR A 199 6.00 14.64 -3.45
CA TYR A 199 5.59 14.14 -4.76
C TYR A 199 4.53 15.09 -5.34
N HIS A 200 4.78 15.65 -6.53
CA HIS A 200 3.93 16.65 -7.17
C HIS A 200 2.76 16.07 -7.99
N TYR A 201 2.53 14.77 -7.91
CA TYR A 201 1.41 14.10 -8.55
C TYR A 201 0.27 13.86 -7.55
N SER A 202 -0.97 13.88 -8.05
CA SER A 202 -2.15 13.57 -7.25
C SER A 202 -2.20 12.07 -6.92
N GLY A 203 -2.47 11.75 -5.66
CA GLY A 203 -2.67 10.38 -5.17
C GLY A 203 -3.86 10.28 -4.22
N CYS A 204 -4.26 9.06 -3.84
CA CYS A 204 -5.54 8.80 -3.18
C CYS A 204 -5.40 7.97 -1.88
N GLY A 205 -6.08 8.31 -0.79
CA GLY A 205 -6.13 7.49 0.43
C GLY A 205 -7.09 8.03 1.49
N ILE A 206 -8.20 7.34 1.75
CA ILE A 206 -9.19 7.74 2.77
C ILE A 206 -9.48 6.60 3.76
N ILE A 207 -9.83 6.97 4.99
CA ILE A 207 -10.60 6.14 5.90
C ILE A 207 -11.85 6.95 6.25
N ARG A 208 -13.04 6.56 5.76
CA ARG A 208 -14.29 7.09 6.30
C ARG A 208 -14.57 6.47 7.68
N LYS A 209 -15.19 7.28 8.53
CA LYS A 209 -15.32 7.05 9.97
C LYS A 209 -16.28 5.90 10.35
N VAL A 210 -17.15 5.43 9.45
CA VAL A 210 -18.15 4.38 9.73
C VAL A 210 -18.51 3.64 8.42
N TYR A 211 -18.61 2.31 8.44
CA TYR A 211 -19.02 1.49 7.28
C TYR A 211 -20.17 0.51 7.59
N SER A 212 -20.94 0.21 6.52
CA SER A 212 -21.66 -1.04 6.29
C SER A 212 -20.69 -2.17 5.88
N LEU A 213 -20.95 -3.42 6.28
CA LEU A 213 -20.10 -4.60 6.00
C LEU A 213 -19.98 -4.96 4.51
N SER A 214 -20.87 -4.46 3.64
CA SER A 214 -21.17 -5.04 2.34
C SER A 214 -20.09 -4.92 1.24
N SER A 215 -19.06 -4.08 1.39
CA SER A 215 -18.06 -3.83 0.32
C SER A 215 -16.77 -4.65 0.41
N LEU A 216 -16.45 -5.20 1.59
CA LEU A 216 -15.22 -5.98 1.82
C LEU A 216 -15.48 -7.46 2.09
N VAL A 217 -16.65 -7.75 2.64
CA VAL A 217 -17.05 -9.08 3.08
C VAL A 217 -18.50 -9.28 2.68
N SER A 218 -18.79 -10.35 1.94
CA SER A 218 -20.17 -10.76 1.65
C SER A 218 -20.53 -11.96 2.52
N CYS A 219 -21.54 -11.76 3.38
CA CYS A 219 -22.25 -12.76 4.18
C CYS A 219 -23.71 -12.76 3.71
#